data_AF-A0A850A8I9-F1
#
_entry.id   AF-A0A850A8I9-F1
#
_cell.length_a   1.000
_cell.length_b   1.000
_cell.length_c   1.000
_cell.angle_alpha   90.00
_cell.angle_beta   90.00
_cell.angle_gamma   90.00
#
_symmetry.space_group_name_H-M   'P 1'
#
loop_
_entity.id
_entity.type
_entity.pdbx_description
1 polymer ?
#
loop_
_entity_poly.entity_id
_entity_poly.type
_entity_poly.pdbx_seq_one_letter_code
_entity_poly.pdbx_strand_id
1 'polypeptide(L)'
;MIPDKSSLERISATAVVESNLEWILGDDLELVRQRIQQACRSAYPLLDDLIAAHLHTHYPRAIIVLGTSRLGHTERSQRVALAAAIELLHLAMNVHDAIPRGEVERSERNRLLLGAAILVGDFCFSQASRLAAETESPAVVTAFADALARLSEQRVRHLLEAPQEAHRDDAVLYVAAAEAAALLVGLPRPIRYALREAAAAFGEVLTDSETALAEAIARLDALLSDRPVARPLMNWLRSRRPV
;
A
#
# COMPACT_ATOMS: atom_id res chain seq x y z
N MET A 1 6.25 27.87 20.23
CA MET A 1 7.24 28.71 19.52
C MET A 1 7.13 28.33 18.05
N ILE A 2 6.64 29.23 17.20
CA ILE A 2 6.35 28.93 15.79
C ILE A 2 7.70 28.84 15.05
N PRO A 3 7.98 27.77 14.29
CA PRO A 3 9.26 27.59 13.62
C PRO A 3 9.49 28.64 12.52
N ASP A 4 10.76 28.98 12.30
CA ASP A 4 11.23 29.98 11.35
C ASP A 4 10.86 29.64 9.89
N LYS A 5 10.54 30.66 9.09
CA LYS A 5 10.02 30.55 7.73
C LYS A 5 11.01 29.90 6.77
N SER A 6 12.32 30.08 6.99
CA SER A 6 13.40 29.44 6.23
C SER A 6 13.57 27.94 6.50
N SER A 7 13.07 27.44 7.63
CA SER A 7 13.04 26.00 7.94
C SER A 7 11.88 25.26 7.27
N LEU A 8 10.85 25.97 6.81
CA LEU A 8 9.66 25.38 6.16
C LEU A 8 9.88 25.09 4.66
N GLU A 9 10.80 25.79 3.99
CA GLU A 9 11.09 25.60 2.56
C GLU A 9 11.83 24.29 2.24
N ARG A 10 12.34 23.58 3.26
CA ARG A 10 12.98 22.26 3.12
C ARG A 10 12.12 21.09 3.59
N ILE A 11 10.91 21.35 4.06
CA ILE A 11 9.99 20.32 4.51
C ILE A 11 9.13 19.95 3.31
N SER A 12 9.35 18.77 2.75
CA SER A 12 8.50 18.23 1.69
C SER A 12 7.03 18.33 2.09
N ALA A 13 6.13 18.65 1.15
CA ALA A 13 4.69 18.60 1.39
C ALA A 13 4.25 17.22 1.95
N THR A 14 5.01 16.16 1.62
CA THR A 14 4.94 14.82 2.23
C THR A 14 5.10 14.88 3.75
N ALA A 15 6.11 15.57 4.28
CA ALA A 15 6.43 15.62 5.71
C ALA A 15 5.43 16.46 6.53
N VAL A 16 4.89 17.56 5.97
CA VAL A 16 3.83 18.37 6.63
C VAL A 16 2.52 17.59 6.78
N VAL A 17 2.25 16.69 5.83
CA VAL A 17 1.01 15.94 5.74
C VAL A 17 1.13 14.56 6.40
N GLU A 18 2.30 13.93 6.36
CA GLU A 18 2.67 12.87 7.31
C GLU A 18 2.50 13.37 8.73
N SER A 19 2.94 14.58 9.06
CA SER A 19 2.71 15.15 10.40
C SER A 19 1.22 15.27 10.79
N ASN A 20 0.31 15.51 9.83
CA ASN A 20 -1.14 15.63 10.08
C ASN A 20 -1.88 14.28 10.05
N LEU A 21 -1.43 13.32 9.24
CA LEU A 21 -1.97 11.96 9.24
C LEU A 21 -1.36 11.09 10.34
N GLU A 22 -0.10 11.29 10.71
CA GLU A 22 0.49 10.71 11.93
C GLU A 22 -0.22 11.26 13.17
N TRP A 23 -0.73 12.48 13.15
CA TRP A 23 -1.55 12.96 14.26
C TRP A 23 -2.90 12.22 14.39
N ILE A 24 -3.49 11.72 13.29
CA ILE A 24 -4.86 11.13 13.27
C ILE A 24 -4.85 9.60 13.17
N LEU A 25 -3.88 9.08 12.44
CA LEU A 25 -3.64 7.68 12.15
C LEU A 25 -2.33 7.21 12.78
N GLY A 26 -1.47 8.05 13.36
CA GLY A 26 -0.11 7.66 13.75
C GLY A 26 -0.07 6.51 14.74
N ASP A 27 -0.98 6.47 15.71
CA ASP A 27 -1.05 5.31 16.59
C ASP A 27 -1.45 4.03 15.82
N ASP A 28 -2.39 4.12 14.87
CA ASP A 28 -2.78 2.99 14.03
C ASP A 28 -1.66 2.58 13.05
N LEU A 29 -0.97 3.56 12.48
CA LEU A 29 0.12 3.36 11.52
C LEU A 29 1.34 2.76 12.22
N GLU A 30 1.63 3.18 13.44
CA GLU A 30 2.68 2.59 14.25
C GLU A 30 2.36 1.13 14.60
N LEU A 31 1.11 0.82 14.92
CA LEU A 31 0.68 -0.57 15.05
C LEU A 31 0.83 -1.34 13.74
N VAL A 32 0.57 -0.74 12.58
CA VAL A 32 0.82 -1.37 11.28
C VAL A 32 2.31 -1.67 11.11
N ARG A 33 3.21 -0.72 11.41
CA ARG A 33 4.66 -0.94 11.34
C ARG A 33 5.09 -2.10 12.22
N GLN A 34 4.62 -2.12 13.47
CA GLN A 34 4.89 -3.20 14.41
C GLN A 34 4.34 -4.54 13.91
N ARG A 35 3.13 -4.54 13.34
CA ARG A 35 2.50 -5.76 12.81
C ARG A 35 3.27 -6.32 11.63
N ILE A 36 3.74 -5.47 10.70
CA ILE A 36 4.60 -5.85 9.58
C ILE A 36 5.90 -6.46 10.10
N GLN A 37 6.59 -5.78 11.02
CA GLN A 37 7.84 -6.27 11.61
C GLN A 37 7.65 -7.63 12.32
N GLN A 38 6.58 -7.77 13.10
CA GLN A 38 6.27 -9.03 13.79
C GLN A 38 5.98 -10.16 12.81
N ALA A 39 5.23 -9.88 11.75
CA ALA A 39 4.88 -10.86 10.72
C ALA A 39 6.11 -11.32 9.92
N CYS A 40 7.12 -10.44 9.76
CA CYS A 40 8.37 -10.77 9.06
C CYS A 40 9.34 -11.62 9.89
N ARG A 41 9.15 -11.76 11.20
CA ARG A 41 10.04 -12.57 12.06
C ARG A 41 9.86 -14.05 11.77
N SER A 42 10.97 -14.76 11.66
CA SER A 42 11.00 -16.19 11.41
C SER A 42 11.87 -16.93 12.43
N ALA A 43 11.95 -18.26 12.30
CA ALA A 43 12.91 -19.06 13.07
C ALA A 43 14.35 -18.97 12.52
N TYR A 44 14.56 -18.23 11.43
CA TYR A 44 15.81 -18.18 10.69
C TYR A 44 16.33 -16.73 10.61
N PRO A 45 17.32 -16.34 11.42
CA PRO A 45 17.81 -14.95 11.47
C PRO A 45 18.24 -14.38 10.11
N LEU A 46 18.81 -15.21 9.24
CA LEU A 46 19.21 -14.80 7.89
C LEU A 46 18.01 -14.36 7.03
N LEU A 47 16.85 -15.01 7.19
CA LEU A 47 15.62 -14.62 6.49
C LEU A 47 15.14 -13.27 7.01
N ASP A 48 15.18 -13.07 8.33
CA ASP A 48 14.78 -11.81 8.97
C ASP A 48 15.65 -10.64 8.46
N ASP A 49 16.97 -10.83 8.37
CA ASP A 49 17.92 -9.84 7.84
C ASP A 49 17.64 -9.49 6.36
N LEU A 50 17.34 -10.49 5.54
CA LEU A 50 16.99 -10.29 4.12
C LEU A 50 15.70 -9.49 3.96
N ILE A 51 14.68 -9.78 4.77
CA ILE A 51 13.41 -9.04 4.73
C ILE A 51 13.62 -7.61 5.25
N ALA A 52 14.38 -7.44 6.34
CA ALA A 52 14.67 -6.14 6.93
C ALA A 52 15.34 -5.18 5.93
N ALA A 53 16.20 -5.70 5.04
CA ALA A 53 16.84 -4.91 3.99
C ALA A 53 15.85 -4.35 2.94
N HIS A 54 14.64 -4.91 2.84
CA HIS A 54 13.61 -4.51 1.87
C HIS A 54 12.43 -3.77 2.53
N LEU A 55 12.44 -3.60 3.85
CA LEU A 55 11.37 -2.89 4.54
C LEU A 55 11.33 -1.42 4.16
N HIS A 56 10.13 -0.94 3.85
CA HIS A 56 9.90 0.47 3.53
C HIS A 56 9.85 1.34 4.78
N THR A 57 10.25 2.60 4.63
CA THR A 57 10.08 3.63 5.66
C THR A 57 8.64 4.16 5.70
N HIS A 58 7.96 4.17 4.55
CA HIS A 58 6.63 4.74 4.36
C HIS A 58 5.64 3.67 3.88
N TYR A 59 4.41 3.73 4.40
CA TYR A 59 3.34 2.77 4.12
C TYR A 59 2.09 3.49 3.57
N PRO A 60 2.14 3.96 2.31
CA PRO A 60 1.06 4.77 1.76
C PRO A 60 -0.22 3.98 1.48
N ARG A 61 -0.17 2.67 1.24
CA ARG A 61 -1.36 1.82 1.05
C ARG A 61 -2.04 1.58 2.39
N ALA A 62 -1.27 1.43 3.47
CA ALA A 62 -1.79 1.39 4.83
C ALA A 62 -2.57 2.66 5.18
N ILE A 63 -2.10 3.84 4.76
CA ILE A 63 -2.83 5.10 4.93
C ILE A 63 -4.20 5.05 4.25
N ILE A 64 -4.28 4.53 3.02
CA ILE A 64 -5.57 4.38 2.30
C ILE A 64 -6.49 3.42 3.06
N VAL A 65 -5.98 2.28 3.54
CA VAL A 65 -6.77 1.34 4.34
C VAL A 65 -7.30 2.01 5.60
N LEU A 66 -6.40 2.57 6.42
CA LEU A 66 -6.73 3.16 7.70
C LEU A 66 -7.69 4.34 7.55
N GLY A 67 -7.46 5.23 6.58
CA GLY A 67 -8.32 6.37 6.28
C GLY A 67 -9.71 5.94 5.80
N THR A 68 -9.78 4.98 4.88
CA THR A 68 -11.06 4.44 4.38
C THR A 68 -11.85 3.75 5.49
N SER A 69 -11.17 3.00 6.36
CA SER A 69 -11.79 2.33 7.51
C SER A 69 -12.40 3.31 8.53
N ARG A 70 -12.03 4.60 8.53
CA ARG A 70 -12.69 5.62 9.38
C ARG A 70 -14.05 6.07 8.85
N LEU A 71 -14.43 5.70 7.62
CA LEU A 71 -15.73 6.04 7.02
C LEU A 71 -16.88 5.16 7.51
N GLY A 72 -16.57 4.10 8.25
CA GLY A 72 -17.55 3.22 8.89
C GLY A 72 -17.00 2.64 10.19
N HIS A 73 -17.64 1.58 10.69
CA HIS A 73 -17.24 0.93 11.93
C HIS A 73 -16.38 -0.30 11.66
N THR A 74 -15.26 -0.43 12.36
CA THR A 74 -14.41 -1.62 12.36
C THR A 74 -13.55 -1.65 13.62
N GLU A 75 -13.27 -2.86 14.08
CA GLU A 75 -12.27 -3.13 15.11
C GLU A 75 -10.90 -2.57 14.69
N ARG A 76 -10.15 -2.05 15.66
CA ARG A 76 -8.81 -1.51 15.40
C ARG A 76 -7.86 -2.60 14.88
N SER A 77 -7.96 -3.79 15.45
CA SER A 77 -7.17 -4.97 15.06
C SER A 77 -7.38 -5.33 13.59
N GLN A 78 -8.64 -5.36 13.12
CA GLN A 78 -8.99 -5.71 11.75
C GLN A 78 -8.41 -4.72 10.73
N ARG A 79 -8.58 -3.41 10.94
CA ARG A 79 -8.04 -2.40 10.01
C ARG A 79 -6.51 -2.35 10.00
N VAL A 80 -5.86 -2.61 11.14
CA VAL A 80 -4.40 -2.72 11.24
C VAL A 80 -3.91 -3.98 10.53
N ALA A 81 -4.57 -5.13 10.72
CA ALA A 81 -4.24 -6.38 10.04
C ALA A 81 -4.37 -6.24 8.52
N LEU A 82 -5.47 -5.64 8.03
CA LEU A 82 -5.66 -5.37 6.61
C LEU A 82 -4.59 -4.44 6.04
N ALA A 83 -4.28 -3.35 6.74
CA ALA A 83 -3.27 -2.40 6.30
C ALA A 83 -1.88 -3.06 6.19
N ALA A 84 -1.51 -3.85 7.19
CA ALA A 84 -0.28 -4.63 7.18
C ALA A 84 -0.28 -5.71 6.08
N ALA A 85 -1.41 -6.36 5.81
CA ALA A 85 -1.55 -7.36 4.75
C ALA A 85 -1.26 -6.77 3.36
N ILE A 86 -1.83 -5.60 3.04
CA ILE A 86 -1.63 -4.95 1.74
C ILE A 86 -0.17 -4.50 1.55
N GLU A 87 0.46 -3.96 2.60
CA GLU A 87 1.87 -3.55 2.53
C GLU A 87 2.82 -4.74 2.46
N LEU A 88 2.52 -5.85 3.14
CA LEU A 88 3.31 -7.08 3.02
C LEU A 88 3.14 -7.74 1.66
N LEU A 89 1.97 -7.63 1.04
CA LEU A 89 1.79 -8.04 -0.35
C LEU A 89 2.68 -7.19 -1.27
N HIS A 90 2.73 -5.87 -1.09
CA HIS A 90 3.65 -5.01 -1.83
C HIS A 90 5.12 -5.39 -1.61
N LEU A 91 5.51 -5.65 -0.36
CA LEU A 91 6.87 -6.08 -0.02
C LEU A 91 7.24 -7.38 -0.72
N ALA A 92 6.34 -8.39 -0.69
CA ALA A 92 6.56 -9.67 -1.36
C ALA A 92 6.85 -9.48 -2.85
N MET A 93 6.07 -8.62 -3.51
CA MET A 93 6.26 -8.31 -4.93
C MET A 93 7.62 -7.63 -5.18
N ASN A 94 8.06 -6.69 -4.34
CA ASN A 94 9.36 -6.05 -4.49
C ASN A 94 10.53 -7.01 -4.25
N VAL A 95 10.40 -7.90 -3.26
CA VAL A 95 11.43 -8.92 -2.97
C VAL A 95 11.61 -9.86 -4.16
N HIS A 96 10.52 -10.28 -4.82
CA HIS A 96 10.61 -11.09 -6.05
C HIS A 96 11.41 -10.42 -7.17
N ASP A 97 11.50 -9.09 -7.19
CA ASP A 97 12.24 -8.31 -8.20
C ASP A 97 13.61 -7.82 -7.73
N ALA A 98 14.04 -8.17 -6.50
CA ALA A 98 15.28 -7.67 -5.91
C ALA A 98 16.55 -8.03 -6.71
N ILE A 99 16.45 -9.03 -7.60
CA ILE A 99 17.56 -9.45 -8.46
C ILE A 99 17.19 -9.21 -9.91
N PRO A 100 17.88 -8.26 -10.58
CA PRO A 100 17.67 -8.01 -11.99
C PRO A 100 17.91 -9.29 -12.80
N ARG A 101 16.93 -9.67 -13.61
CA ARG A 101 16.94 -10.93 -14.36
C ARG A 101 18.15 -11.07 -15.30
N GLY A 102 18.61 -9.97 -15.89
CA GLY A 102 19.81 -9.94 -16.75
C GLY A 102 21.12 -10.27 -16.04
N GLU A 103 21.12 -10.31 -14.70
CA GLU A 103 22.27 -10.72 -13.90
C GLU A 103 22.23 -12.21 -13.52
N VAL A 104 21.06 -12.86 -13.58
CA VAL A 104 20.85 -14.24 -13.13
C VAL A 104 21.70 -15.24 -13.92
N GLU A 105 21.82 -15.07 -15.24
CA GLU A 105 22.60 -15.96 -16.10
C GLU A 105 24.13 -15.73 -16.01
N ARG A 106 24.56 -14.65 -15.35
CA ARG A 106 25.97 -14.24 -15.30
C ARG A 106 26.78 -14.98 -14.23
N SER A 107 26.14 -15.62 -13.25
CA SER A 107 26.85 -16.44 -12.25
C SER A 107 25.95 -17.41 -11.50
N GLU A 108 26.52 -18.52 -11.02
CA GLU A 108 25.84 -19.47 -10.12
C GLU A 108 25.34 -18.81 -8.83
N ARG A 109 26.10 -17.83 -8.31
CA ARG A 109 25.71 -17.00 -7.18
C ARG A 109 24.39 -16.27 -7.44
N ASN A 110 24.20 -15.69 -8.62
CA ASN A 110 22.98 -14.95 -8.95
C ASN A 110 21.77 -15.88 -9.09
N ARG A 111 21.97 -17.13 -9.54
CA ARG A 111 20.91 -18.16 -9.55
C ARG A 111 20.48 -18.56 -8.14
N LEU A 112 21.43 -18.73 -7.22
CA LEU A 112 21.13 -19.02 -5.81
C LEU A 112 20.38 -17.86 -5.15
N LEU A 113 20.83 -16.63 -5.38
CA LEU A 113 20.17 -15.44 -4.85
C LEU A 113 18.74 -15.29 -5.42
N LEU A 114 18.50 -15.63 -6.69
CA LEU A 114 17.16 -15.62 -7.27
C LEU A 114 16.24 -16.62 -6.57
N GLY A 115 16.73 -17.84 -6.33
CA GLY A 115 15.98 -18.85 -5.57
C GLY A 115 15.64 -18.36 -4.16
N ALA A 116 16.58 -17.67 -3.50
CA ALA A 116 16.35 -17.06 -2.19
C ALA A 116 15.28 -15.96 -2.25
N ALA A 117 15.34 -15.06 -3.24
CA ALA A 117 14.37 -13.98 -3.43
C ALA A 117 12.93 -14.51 -3.63
N ILE A 118 12.76 -15.58 -4.41
CA ILE A 118 11.47 -16.25 -4.60
C ILE A 118 10.93 -16.74 -3.25
N LEU A 119 11.74 -17.50 -2.50
CA LEU A 119 11.32 -18.08 -1.21
C LEU A 119 11.03 -17.02 -0.14
N VAL A 120 11.82 -15.93 -0.10
CA VAL A 120 11.58 -14.81 0.81
C VAL A 120 10.28 -14.10 0.44
N GLY A 121 10.04 -13.85 -0.84
CA GLY A 121 8.79 -13.27 -1.30
C GLY A 121 7.58 -14.16 -1.00
N ASP A 122 7.70 -15.48 -1.18
CA ASP A 122 6.65 -16.46 -0.84
C ASP A 122 6.36 -16.46 0.66
N PHE A 123 7.40 -16.34 1.50
CA PHE A 123 7.23 -16.18 2.93
C PHE A 123 6.46 -14.89 3.25
N CYS A 124 6.87 -13.73 2.73
CA CYS A 124 6.16 -12.46 2.93
C CYS A 124 4.69 -12.55 2.46
N PHE A 125 4.45 -13.17 1.30
CA PHE A 125 3.12 -13.40 0.75
C PHE A 125 2.25 -14.27 1.66
N SER A 126 2.82 -15.33 2.24
CA SER A 126 2.11 -16.18 3.20
C SER A 126 1.67 -15.40 4.44
N GLN A 127 2.51 -14.48 4.93
CA GLN A 127 2.19 -13.64 6.08
C GLN A 127 1.13 -12.58 5.72
N ALA A 128 1.22 -11.99 4.53
CA ALA A 128 0.19 -11.08 4.01
C ALA A 128 -1.18 -11.77 3.96
N SER A 129 -1.23 -13.00 3.45
CA SER A 129 -2.46 -13.79 3.36
C SER A 129 -3.04 -14.12 4.74
N ARG A 130 -2.19 -14.45 5.73
CA ARG A 130 -2.62 -14.66 7.12
C ARG A 130 -3.25 -13.40 7.71
N LEU A 131 -2.61 -12.24 7.55
CA LEU A 131 -3.13 -10.97 8.04
C LEU A 131 -4.44 -10.56 7.34
N ALA A 132 -4.58 -10.85 6.05
CA ALA A 132 -5.85 -10.63 5.35
C ALA A 132 -6.97 -11.51 5.94
N ALA A 133 -6.67 -12.76 6.30
CA ALA A 133 -7.62 -13.66 6.95
C ALA A 133 -8.01 -13.23 8.37
N GLU A 134 -7.09 -12.60 9.12
CA GLU A 134 -7.36 -12.04 10.47
C GLU A 134 -8.41 -10.91 10.46
N THR A 135 -8.79 -10.40 9.29
CA THR A 135 -9.91 -9.46 9.18
C THR A 135 -11.27 -10.13 9.41
N GLU A 136 -11.32 -11.47 9.39
CA GLU A 136 -12.54 -12.28 9.54
C GLU A 136 -13.64 -11.91 8.53
N SER A 137 -13.24 -11.31 7.40
CA SER A 137 -14.15 -10.87 6.35
C SER A 137 -13.85 -11.61 5.04
N PRO A 138 -14.70 -12.58 4.64
CA PRO A 138 -14.53 -13.28 3.37
C PRO A 138 -14.49 -12.35 2.16
N ALA A 139 -15.21 -11.23 2.21
CA ALA A 139 -15.19 -10.23 1.16
C ALA A 139 -13.83 -9.54 1.05
N VAL A 140 -13.17 -9.25 2.17
CA VAL A 140 -11.81 -8.70 2.20
C VAL A 140 -10.79 -9.69 1.66
N VAL A 141 -10.86 -10.95 2.09
CA VAL A 141 -9.97 -12.02 1.60
C VAL A 141 -10.14 -12.22 0.09
N THR A 142 -11.38 -12.17 -0.41
CA THR A 142 -11.67 -12.25 -1.85
C THR A 142 -11.03 -11.08 -2.60
N ALA A 143 -11.23 -9.84 -2.13
CA ALA A 143 -10.63 -8.66 -2.75
C ALA A 143 -9.09 -8.68 -2.74
N PHE A 144 -8.49 -9.20 -1.67
CA PHE A 144 -7.04 -9.42 -1.57
C PHE A 144 -6.55 -10.45 -2.60
N ALA A 145 -7.25 -11.59 -2.71
CA ALA A 145 -6.92 -12.63 -3.68
C ALA A 145 -7.08 -12.16 -5.13
N ASP A 146 -8.13 -11.38 -5.43
CA ASP A 146 -8.34 -10.79 -6.76
C ASP A 146 -7.19 -9.81 -7.12
N ALA A 147 -6.75 -9.00 -6.15
CA ALA A 147 -5.63 -8.09 -6.34
C ALA A 147 -4.32 -8.85 -6.62
N LEU A 148 -4.05 -9.90 -5.84
CA LEU A 148 -2.91 -10.78 -6.06
C LEU A 148 -2.96 -11.41 -7.45
N ALA A 149 -4.08 -12.00 -7.85
CA ALA A 149 -4.22 -12.65 -9.15
C ALA A 149 -3.91 -11.67 -10.29
N ARG A 150 -4.45 -10.46 -10.22
CA ARG A 150 -4.18 -9.39 -11.19
C ARG A 150 -2.70 -8.97 -11.22
N LEU A 151 -2.05 -8.85 -10.07
CA LEU A 151 -0.62 -8.54 -9.98
C LEU A 151 0.23 -9.64 -10.60
N SER A 152 -0.05 -10.90 -10.25
CA SER A 152 0.67 -12.06 -10.79
C SER A 152 0.51 -12.14 -12.31
N GLU A 153 -0.71 -11.97 -12.83
CA GLU A 153 -0.96 -11.93 -14.28
C GLU A 153 -0.23 -10.77 -14.97
N GLN A 154 -0.28 -9.56 -14.39
CA GLN A 154 0.42 -8.39 -14.92
C GLN A 154 1.94 -8.59 -14.97
N ARG A 155 2.51 -9.22 -13.95
CA ARG A 155 3.93 -9.54 -13.89
C ARG A 155 4.35 -10.58 -14.90
N VAL A 156 3.57 -11.67 -15.04
CA VAL A 156 3.83 -12.69 -16.05
C VAL A 156 3.74 -12.09 -17.45
N ARG A 157 2.70 -11.29 -17.74
CA ARG A 157 2.52 -10.67 -19.05
C ARG A 157 3.73 -9.85 -19.45
N HIS A 158 4.12 -8.90 -18.63
CA HIS A 158 5.25 -8.01 -18.94
C HIS A 158 6.60 -8.74 -18.88
N LEU A 159 6.75 -9.79 -18.07
CA LEU A 159 7.92 -10.67 -18.18
C LEU A 159 8.05 -11.26 -19.60
N LEU A 160 6.94 -11.64 -20.21
CA LEU A 160 6.91 -12.25 -21.54
C LEU A 160 6.94 -11.21 -22.67
N GLU A 161 6.32 -10.05 -22.48
CA GLU A 161 6.04 -9.09 -23.55
C GLU A 161 6.92 -7.83 -23.50
N ALA A 162 7.33 -7.37 -22.31
CA ALA A 162 8.04 -6.11 -22.10
C ALA A 162 9.12 -6.18 -21.00
N PRO A 163 10.06 -7.16 -21.03
CA PRO A 163 10.96 -7.42 -19.90
C PRO A 163 11.97 -6.30 -19.57
N GLN A 164 12.05 -5.26 -20.41
CA GLN A 164 12.93 -4.10 -20.23
C GLN A 164 12.19 -2.86 -19.68
N GLU A 165 10.86 -2.90 -19.62
CA GLU A 165 10.06 -1.80 -19.08
C GLU A 165 10.02 -1.88 -17.55
N ALA A 166 9.77 -0.74 -16.91
CA ALA A 166 9.54 -0.71 -15.46
C ALA A 166 8.09 -1.08 -15.18
N HIS A 167 7.86 -2.06 -14.31
CA HIS A 167 6.52 -2.39 -13.85
C HIS A 167 5.97 -1.36 -12.87
N ARG A 168 4.68 -1.05 -13.01
CA ARG A 168 3.93 -0.20 -12.07
C ARG A 168 2.76 -0.99 -11.48
N ASP A 169 3.04 -1.71 -10.40
CA ASP A 169 2.06 -2.53 -9.67
C ASP A 169 1.24 -1.73 -8.65
N ASP A 170 1.64 -0.49 -8.41
CA ASP A 170 1.13 0.32 -7.32
C ASP A 170 -0.34 0.66 -7.43
N ALA A 171 -0.81 1.02 -8.63
CA ALA A 171 -2.21 1.33 -8.86
C ALA A 171 -3.14 0.17 -8.46
N VAL A 172 -2.76 -1.08 -8.76
CA VAL A 172 -3.56 -2.26 -8.40
C VAL A 172 -3.67 -2.39 -6.87
N LEU A 173 -2.57 -2.19 -6.15
CA LEU A 173 -2.53 -2.31 -4.70
C LEU A 173 -3.22 -1.14 -3.98
N TYR A 174 -3.16 0.08 -4.51
CA TYR A 174 -3.94 1.19 -3.97
C TYR A 174 -5.45 0.98 -4.16
N VAL A 175 -5.87 0.50 -5.34
CA VAL A 175 -7.26 0.12 -5.60
C VAL A 175 -7.70 -1.00 -4.64
N ALA A 176 -6.86 -2.00 -4.43
CA ALA A 176 -7.13 -3.10 -3.50
C ALA A 176 -7.25 -2.61 -2.06
N ALA A 177 -6.37 -1.71 -1.62
CA ALA A 177 -6.42 -1.09 -0.29
C ALA A 177 -7.77 -0.40 -0.05
N ALA A 178 -8.19 0.45 -0.99
CA ALA A 178 -9.45 1.18 -0.89
C ALA A 178 -10.66 0.23 -0.91
N GLU A 179 -10.68 -0.73 -1.83
CA GLU A 179 -11.78 -1.69 -1.96
C GLU A 179 -11.93 -2.58 -0.73
N ALA A 180 -10.83 -3.17 -0.28
CA ALA A 180 -10.83 -4.06 0.87
C ALA A 180 -11.21 -3.32 2.15
N ALA A 181 -10.69 -2.10 2.37
CA ALA A 181 -11.06 -1.31 3.53
C ALA A 181 -12.53 -0.88 3.50
N ALA A 182 -13.04 -0.53 2.33
CA ALA A 182 -14.44 -0.16 2.15
C ALA A 182 -15.38 -1.37 2.33
N LEU A 183 -14.97 -2.57 1.90
CA LEU A 183 -15.65 -3.83 2.18
C LEU A 183 -15.65 -4.15 3.68
N LEU A 184 -14.51 -3.97 4.35
CA LEU A 184 -14.35 -4.22 5.78
C LEU A 184 -15.34 -3.42 6.62
N VAL A 185 -15.60 -2.17 6.23
CA VAL A 185 -16.55 -1.28 6.93
C VAL A 185 -17.96 -1.22 6.30
N GLY A 186 -18.26 -2.12 5.36
CA GLY A 186 -19.60 -2.27 4.78
C GLY A 186 -20.09 -1.09 3.94
N LEU A 187 -19.19 -0.38 3.25
CA LEU A 187 -19.59 0.76 2.41
C LEU A 187 -20.34 0.30 1.15
N PRO A 188 -21.36 1.06 0.72
CA PRO A 188 -22.13 0.74 -0.47
C PRO A 188 -21.31 0.90 -1.76
N ARG A 189 -21.71 0.17 -2.80
CA ARG A 189 -21.00 0.08 -4.09
C ARG A 189 -20.64 1.44 -4.73
N PRO A 190 -21.49 2.48 -4.71
CA PRO A 190 -21.12 3.78 -5.29
C PRO A 190 -19.94 4.44 -4.57
N ILE A 191 -19.88 4.36 -3.24
CA ILE A 191 -18.78 4.92 -2.44
C ILE A 191 -17.50 4.11 -2.67
N ARG A 192 -17.61 2.77 -2.67
CA ARG A 192 -16.51 1.87 -3.03
C ARG A 192 -15.91 2.18 -4.39
N TYR A 193 -16.74 2.39 -5.41
CA TYR A 193 -16.29 2.78 -6.73
C TYR A 193 -15.49 4.08 -6.70
N ALA A 194 -16.02 5.14 -6.08
CA ALA A 194 -15.32 6.42 -5.98
C ALA A 194 -13.98 6.33 -5.22
N LEU A 195 -13.93 5.54 -4.14
CA LEU A 195 -12.70 5.29 -3.38
C LEU A 195 -11.65 4.55 -4.23
N ARG A 196 -12.07 3.55 -5.03
CA ARG A 196 -11.17 2.86 -5.97
C ARG A 196 -10.62 3.80 -7.04
N GLU A 197 -11.47 4.60 -7.67
CA GLU A 197 -11.05 5.57 -8.70
C GLU A 197 -10.04 6.57 -8.15
N ALA A 198 -10.31 7.10 -6.96
CA ALA A 198 -9.36 7.98 -6.29
C ALA A 198 -8.06 7.27 -5.98
N ALA A 199 -8.11 6.09 -5.34
CA ALA A 199 -6.90 5.34 -5.00
C ALA A 199 -6.08 4.95 -6.24
N ALA A 200 -6.73 4.61 -7.36
CA ALA A 200 -6.06 4.41 -8.65
C ALA A 200 -5.32 5.67 -9.09
N ALA A 201 -5.98 6.83 -9.08
CA ALA A 201 -5.36 8.10 -9.39
C ALA A 201 -4.20 8.44 -8.44
N PHE A 202 -4.28 8.09 -7.14
CA PHE A 202 -3.14 8.21 -6.21
C PHE A 202 -1.96 7.33 -6.61
N GLY A 203 -2.23 6.09 -7.03
CA GLY A 203 -1.19 5.19 -7.55
C GLY A 203 -0.54 5.71 -8.83
N GLU A 204 -1.31 6.37 -9.70
CA GLU A 204 -0.82 6.96 -10.95
C GLU A 204 -0.06 8.28 -10.73
N VAL A 205 -0.46 9.13 -9.77
CA VAL A 205 0.17 10.44 -9.51
C VAL A 205 1.51 10.35 -8.81
N LEU A 206 1.79 9.26 -8.12
CA LEU A 206 3.16 8.99 -7.72
C LEU A 206 4.08 8.67 -8.90
N THR A 207 3.56 8.60 -10.14
CA THR A 207 4.37 8.29 -11.32
C THR A 207 4.07 8.95 -12.69
N ASP A 208 3.06 9.80 -13.00
CA ASP A 208 3.10 10.78 -14.15
C ASP A 208 1.85 11.62 -14.62
N SER A 209 0.71 11.83 -13.91
CA SER A 209 -0.33 12.74 -14.48
C SER A 209 -1.24 13.50 -13.49
N GLU A 210 -1.29 14.84 -13.64
CA GLU A 210 -2.00 15.81 -12.80
C GLU A 210 -3.54 15.82 -12.95
N THR A 211 -4.06 15.51 -14.14
CA THR A 211 -5.46 15.76 -14.50
C THR A 211 -6.43 14.73 -13.93
N ALA A 212 -6.05 13.44 -13.95
CA ALA A 212 -6.88 12.36 -13.41
C ALA A 212 -7.11 12.50 -11.89
N LEU A 213 -6.10 13.00 -11.17
CA LEU A 213 -6.18 13.18 -9.73
C LEU A 213 -7.14 14.28 -9.30
N ALA A 214 -7.09 15.42 -9.99
CA ALA A 214 -7.94 16.55 -9.64
C ALA A 214 -9.41 16.17 -9.74
N GLU A 215 -9.79 15.42 -10.78
CA GLU A 215 -11.15 14.92 -10.98
C GLU A 215 -11.55 13.85 -9.97
N ALA A 216 -10.67 12.88 -9.69
CA ALA A 216 -10.96 11.82 -8.72
C ALA A 216 -11.14 12.38 -7.30
N ILE A 217 -10.33 13.37 -6.91
CA ILE A 217 -10.47 14.09 -5.64
C ILE A 217 -11.78 14.88 -5.60
N ALA A 218 -12.16 15.56 -6.69
CA ALA A 218 -13.40 16.33 -6.73
C ALA A 218 -14.64 15.43 -6.57
N ARG A 219 -14.64 14.24 -7.20
CA ARG A 219 -15.71 13.24 -7.04
C ARG A 219 -15.81 12.72 -5.62
N LEU A 220 -14.67 12.41 -4.98
CA LEU A 220 -14.67 12.01 -3.57
C LEU A 220 -15.19 13.11 -2.64
N ASP A 221 -14.80 14.35 -2.90
CA ASP A 221 -15.21 15.50 -2.09
C ASP A 221 -16.73 15.70 -2.13
N ALA A 222 -17.33 15.58 -3.32
CA ALA A 222 -18.77 15.63 -3.50
C ALA A 222 -19.51 14.50 -2.74
N LEU A 223 -18.92 13.31 -2.66
CA LEU A 223 -19.52 12.16 -2.00
C LEU A 223 -19.30 12.14 -0.48
N LEU A 224 -18.25 12.79 0.00
CA LEU A 224 -17.83 12.78 1.40
C LEU A 224 -18.03 14.13 2.10
N SER A 225 -18.63 15.13 1.43
CA SER A 225 -18.82 16.51 1.93
C SER A 225 -19.44 16.57 3.32
N ASP A 226 -20.39 15.68 3.58
CA ASP A 226 -21.19 15.67 4.82
C ASP A 226 -20.60 14.75 5.90
N ARG A 227 -19.38 14.22 5.71
CA ARG A 227 -18.69 13.34 6.66
C ARG A 227 -17.50 14.05 7.30
N PRO A 228 -17.63 14.62 8.52
CA PRO A 228 -16.53 15.31 9.21
C PRO A 228 -15.29 14.43 9.39
N VAL A 229 -15.50 13.11 9.59
CA VAL A 229 -14.44 12.10 9.73
C VAL A 229 -13.62 11.89 8.46
N ALA A 230 -14.16 12.24 7.28
CA ALA A 230 -13.48 12.12 6.00
C ALA A 230 -12.57 13.31 5.69
N ARG A 231 -12.76 14.45 6.38
CA ARG A 231 -12.04 15.71 6.11
C ARG A 231 -10.51 15.56 6.16
N PRO A 232 -9.91 14.81 7.11
CA PRO A 232 -8.47 14.61 7.12
C PRO A 232 -7.94 13.80 5.93
N LEU A 233 -8.65 12.72 5.56
CA LEU A 233 -8.32 11.94 4.37
C LEU A 233 -8.42 12.84 3.13
N MET A 234 -9.52 13.58 2.97
CA MET A 234 -9.70 14.50 1.83
C MET A 234 -8.61 15.57 1.74
N ASN A 235 -8.16 16.10 2.88
CA ASN A 235 -7.06 17.06 2.90
C ASN A 235 -5.73 16.42 2.49
N TRP A 236 -5.45 15.20 2.94
CA TRP A 236 -4.29 14.42 2.48
C TRP A 236 -4.35 14.19 0.98
N LEU A 237 -5.50 13.76 0.47
CA LEU A 237 -5.68 13.50 -0.96
C LEU A 237 -5.40 14.77 -1.77
N ARG A 238 -5.98 15.93 -1.38
CA ARG A 238 -5.75 17.23 -2.04
C ARG A 238 -4.28 17.66 -2.04
N SER A 239 -3.52 17.35 -1.00
CA SER A 239 -2.11 17.76 -0.86
C SER A 239 -1.16 17.08 -1.85
N ARG A 240 -1.61 16.00 -2.52
CA ARG A 240 -0.82 15.28 -3.53
C ARG A 240 -1.07 15.75 -4.95
N ARG A 241 -1.87 16.81 -5.16
CA ARG A 241 -1.92 17.49 -6.46
C ARG A 241 -0.51 18.01 -6.77
N PRO A 242 0.10 17.61 -7.89
CA PRO A 242 1.31 18.28 -8.35
C PRO A 242 0.98 19.77 -8.62
N VAL A 243 1.96 20.64 -8.39
CA VAL A 243 1.85 22.10 -8.59
C VAL A 243 2.33 22.47 -9.98
#